data_AF-A0A6G2A193-F1
#
_entry.id   AF-A0A6G2A193-F1
#
_cell.length_a   1.000
_cell.length_b   1.000
_cell.length_c   1.000
_cell.angle_alpha   90.00
_cell.angle_beta   90.00
_cell.angle_gamma   90.00
#
_symmetry.space_group_name_H-M   'P 1'
#
loop_
_entity.id
_entity.type
_entity.pdbx_description
1 polymer ?
#
loop_
_entity_poly.entity_id
_entity_poly.type
_entity_poly.pdbx_seq_one_letter_code
_entity_poly.pdbx_strand_id
1 'polypeptide(L)' 'MPVSDAKRRNNDKYNAKCDRITVWPLKQEGAAIRAAAAVAGQSLQGYILQAVRERMAKEGQPLTLDDLPGADSVKP' A
#
# COMPACT_ATOMS: atom_id res chain seq x y z
N MET A 1 -14.50 -18.39 -4.25
CA MET A 1 -15.51 -17.70 -5.08
C MET A 1 -14.83 -17.15 -6.33
N PRO A 2 -15.32 -17.44 -7.55
CA PRO A 2 -14.82 -16.80 -8.76
C PRO A 2 -15.13 -15.29 -8.72
N VAL A 3 -14.15 -14.48 -9.10
CA VAL A 3 -14.32 -13.03 -9.24
C VAL A 3 -15.07 -12.77 -10.54
N SER A 4 -16.21 -12.09 -10.46
CA SER A 4 -17.01 -11.73 -11.64
C SER A 4 -16.20 -10.85 -12.61
N ASP A 5 -16.54 -10.89 -13.90
CA ASP A 5 -15.84 -10.10 -14.92
C ASP A 5 -15.94 -8.59 -14.68
N ALA A 6 -17.01 -8.12 -14.04
CA ALA A 6 -17.16 -6.73 -13.61
C ALA A 6 -16.15 -6.38 -12.50
N LYS A 7 -15.99 -7.24 -11.49
CA LYS A 7 -15.04 -7.03 -10.39
C LYS A 7 -13.59 -7.11 -10.87
N ARG A 8 -13.29 -7.97 -11.85
CA ARG A 8 -11.96 -8.03 -12.49
C ARG A 8 -11.60 -6.71 -13.17
N ARG A 9 -12.48 -6.19 -14.04
CA ARG A 9 -12.28 -4.90 -14.73
C ARG A 9 -12.10 -3.72 -13.77
N ASN A 10 -12.80 -3.71 -12.64
CA ASN A 10 -12.63 -2.67 -11.62
C ASN A 10 -11.26 -2.78 -10.92
N ASN A 11 -10.86 -3.99 -10.51
CA ASN A 11 -9.55 -4.25 -9.94
C ASN A 11 -8.42 -3.89 -10.92
N ASP A 12 -8.57 -4.19 -12.21
CA ASP A 12 -7.56 -3.88 -13.22
C ASP A 12 -7.37 -2.36 -13.37
N LYS A 13 -8.47 -1.59 -13.41
CA LYS A 13 -8.43 -0.12 -13.41
C LYS A 13 -7.78 0.43 -12.13
N TYR A 14 -8.06 -0.17 -10.98
CA TYR A 14 -7.45 0.23 -9.72
C TYR A 14 -5.95 -0.11 -9.68
N ASN A 15 -5.56 -1.28 -10.15
CA ASN A 15 -4.17 -1.71 -10.18
C ASN A 15 -3.35 -0.88 -11.19
N ALA A 16 -3.97 -0.40 -12.28
CA ALA A 16 -3.30 0.44 -13.27
C ALA A 16 -2.82 1.79 -12.72
N LYS A 17 -3.42 2.31 -11.64
CA LYS A 17 -2.96 3.52 -10.93
C LYS A 17 -1.99 3.24 -9.78
N CYS A 18 -1.74 1.97 -9.45
CA CYS A 18 -0.83 1.59 -8.38
C CYS A 18 0.52 1.12 -8.95
N ASP A 19 1.62 1.61 -8.38
CA ASP A 19 2.93 1.03 -8.65
C ASP A 19 3.13 -0.28 -7.88
N ARG A 20 3.76 -1.28 -8.52
CA ARG A 20 3.94 -2.62 -7.95
C ARG A 20 5.36 -2.80 -7.42
N ILE A 21 5.53 -2.52 -6.13
CA ILE A 21 6.78 -2.78 -5.40
C ILE A 21 6.72 -4.19 -4.79
N THR A 22 7.60 -5.10 -5.25
CA THR A 22 7.68 -6.47 -4.72
C THR A 22 8.88 -6.60 -3.78
N VAL A 23 8.63 -7.00 -2.54
CA VAL A 23 9.66 -7.24 -1.50
C VAL A 23 9.62 -8.67 -1.02
N TRP A 24 10.80 -9.27 -0.85
CA TRP A 24 11.00 -10.65 -0.44
C TRP A 24 11.81 -10.72 0.87
N PRO A 25 11.20 -10.35 2.02
CA PRO A 25 11.88 -10.48 3.31
C PRO A 25 12.09 -11.94 3.69
N LEU A 26 12.98 -12.20 4.64
CA LEU A 26 13.12 -13.54 5.22
C LEU A 26 11.79 -13.98 5.86
N LYS A 27 11.54 -15.30 5.90
CA LYS A 27 10.25 -15.83 6.41
C LYS A 27 9.92 -15.35 7.81
N GLN A 28 10.92 -15.30 8.69
CA GLN A 28 10.78 -14.85 10.08
C GLN A 28 10.45 -13.35 10.16
N GLU A 29 11.17 -12.53 9.40
CA GLU A 29 10.92 -11.09 9.30
C GLU A 29 9.52 -10.80 8.74
N GLY A 30 9.13 -11.47 7.65
CA GLY A 30 7.79 -11.32 7.09
C GLY A 30 6.68 -11.74 8.06
N ALA A 31 6.93 -12.75 8.92
CA ALA A 31 5.98 -13.14 9.95
C ALA A 31 5.88 -12.07 11.05
N ALA A 32 7.00 -11.50 11.49
CA ALA A 32 7.03 -10.41 12.45
C ALA A 32 6.29 -9.16 11.93
N ILE A 33 6.51 -8.77 10.67
CA ILE A 33 5.83 -7.62 10.05
C ILE A 33 4.31 -7.87 10.00
N ARG A 34 3.87 -9.08 9.61
CA ARG A 34 2.44 -9.42 9.59
C ARG A 34 1.81 -9.37 10.98
N ALA A 35 2.52 -9.85 12.01
CA ALA A 35 2.05 -9.79 13.39
C ALA A 35 1.94 -8.33 13.88
N ALA A 36 2.93 -7.49 13.58
CA ALA A 36 2.90 -6.07 13.94
C ALA A 36 1.75 -5.32 13.24
N ALA A 37 1.53 -5.57 11.95
CA ALA A 37 0.39 -5.01 11.22
C ALA A 37 -0.95 -5.43 11.83
N ALA A 38 -1.09 -6.69 12.24
CA ALA A 38 -2.29 -7.19 12.90
C ALA A 38 -2.54 -6.53 14.26
N VAL A 39 -1.49 -6.34 15.07
CA VAL A 39 -1.58 -5.62 16.36
C VAL A 39 -1.96 -4.15 16.15
N ALA A 40 -1.43 -3.52 15.10
CA ALA A 40 -1.79 -2.15 14.73
C ALA A 40 -3.21 -2.02 14.13
N GLY A 41 -3.91 -3.12 13.86
CA GLY A 41 -5.23 -3.12 13.22
C GLY A 41 -5.20 -2.67 11.74
N GLN A 42 -4.05 -2.82 11.08
CA GLN A 42 -3.83 -2.35 9.72
C GLN A 42 -3.69 -3.49 8.72
N SER A 43 -3.95 -3.20 7.43
CA SER A 43 -3.54 -4.10 6.37
C SER A 43 -2.00 -4.14 6.26
N LEU A 44 -1.43 -5.28 5.83
CA LEU A 44 0.01 -5.41 5.63
C LEU A 44 0.58 -4.32 4.72
N GLN A 45 -0.12 -4.02 3.62
CA GLN A 45 0.28 -2.97 2.69
C GLN A 45 0.23 -1.59 3.35
N GLY A 46 -0.83 -1.28 4.09
CA GLY A 46 -0.97 0.00 4.81
C GLY A 46 0.14 0.20 5.84
N TYR A 47 0.44 -0.84 6.62
CA TYR A 47 1.51 -0.83 7.62
C TYR A 47 2.89 -0.55 6.99
N ILE A 48 3.22 -1.24 5.88
CA ILE A 48 4.50 -1.03 5.17
C ILE A 48 4.58 0.39 4.60
N LEU A 49 3.52 0.87 3.93
CA LEU A 49 3.51 2.20 3.33
C LEU A 49 3.58 3.30 4.39
N GLN A 50 2.94 3.13 5.55
CA GLN A 50 3.05 4.07 6.66
C GLN A 50 4.50 4.15 7.16
N ALA A 51 5.12 3.00 7.45
CA ALA A 51 6.51 2.96 7.92
C ALA A 51 7.48 3.65 6.94
N VAL A 52 7.30 3.44 5.64
CA VAL A 52 8.11 4.12 4.60
C VAL A 52 7.85 5.62 4.58
N ARG A 53 6.60 6.08 4.63
CA ARG A 53 6.25 7.51 4.65
C ARG A 53 6.81 8.23 5.88
N GLU A 54 6.71 7.61 7.06
CA GLU A 54 7.27 8.16 8.29
C GLU A 54 8.80 8.26 8.22
N ARG A 55 9.45 7.27 7.59
CA ARG A 55 10.90 7.32 7.35
C ARG A 55 11.27 8.45 6.39
N MET A 56 10.60 8.55 5.25
CA MET A 56 10.81 9.62 4.26
C MET A 56 10.62 11.02 4.88
N ALA A 57 9.60 11.20 5.73
CA ALA A 57 9.37 12.45 6.44
C ALA A 57 10.52 12.80 7.41
N LYS A 58 11.06 11.80 8.13
CA LYS A 58 12.22 11.99 9.02
C LYS A 58 13.50 12.34 8.26
N GLU A 59 13.66 11.81 7.05
CA GLU A 59 14.82 12.06 6.18
C GLU A 59 14.73 13.43 5.45
N GLY A 60 13.60 14.13 5.56
CA GLY A 60 13.37 15.44 4.94
C GLY A 60 12.91 15.36 3.48
N GLN A 61 12.48 14.19 3.02
CA GLN A 61 11.82 14.00 1.71
C GLN A 61 10.38 13.51 1.91
N PRO A 62 9.52 14.29 2.60
CA PRO A 62 8.13 13.86 2.84
C PRO A 62 7.44 13.59 1.49
N LEU A 63 6.67 12.51 1.43
CA LEU A 63 5.84 12.20 0.28
C LEU A 63 4.74 13.27 0.19
N THR A 64 4.88 14.24 -0.71
CA THR A 64 3.81 15.18 -1.06
C THR A 64 2.83 14.45 -1.98
N LEU A 65 1.70 14.00 -1.42
CA LEU A 65 0.65 13.33 -2.20
C LEU A 65 0.00 14.29 -3.22
N ASP A 66 0.08 15.59 -2.98
CA ASP A 66 -0.40 16.65 -3.89
C ASP A 66 0.38 16.68 -5.23
N ASP A 67 1.61 16.13 -5.26
CA ASP A 67 2.43 16.04 -6.47
C ASP A 67 2.28 14.69 -7.20
N LEU A 68 1.45 13.77 -6.68
CA LEU A 68 1.19 12.49 -7.35
C LEU A 68 0.06 12.65 -8.37
N PRO A 69 0.29 12.34 -9.66
CA PRO A 69 -0.77 12.38 -10.65
C PRO A 69 -1.89 11.39 -10.26
N GLY A 70 -3.03 11.90 -9.78
CA GLY A 70 -4.22 11.12 -9.43
C GLY A 70 -4.77 11.28 -8.00
N ALA A 71 -4.19 12.16 -7.17
CA ALA A 71 -4.68 12.40 -5.80
C ALA A 71 -6.12 12.96 -5.72
N ASP A 72 -6.60 13.64 -6.77
CA ASP A 72 -7.94 14.24 -6.83
C ASP A 72 -9.10 13.24 -7.01
N SER A 73 -8.84 11.96 -7.21
CA SER A 73 -9.89 11.00 -7.61
C SER A 73 -10.54 10.21 -6.46
N VAL A 74 -10.35 10.61 -5.20
CA VAL A 74 -11.05 9.99 -4.07
C VAL A 74 -11.75 11.07 -3.21
N LYS A 75 -12.93 11.47 -3.66
CA LYS A 75 -13.95 12.15 -2.84
C LYS A 75 -15.18 11.23 -2.77
N PRO A 76 -15.88 11.11 -1.61
CA PRO A 76 -16.80 10.00 -1.31
C PRO A 76 -18.01 9.89 -2.22
#